data_AF-A0A8D8KC71-F1
#
_entry.id   AF-A0A8D8KC71-F1
#
_cell.length_a   1.000
_cell.length_b   1.000
_cell.length_c   1.000
_cell.angle_alpha   90.00
_cell.angle_beta   90.00
_cell.angle_gamma   90.00
#
_symmetry.space_group_name_H-M   'P 1'
#
loop_
_entity.id
_entity.type
_entity.pdbx_description
1 polymer ?
#
loop_
_entity_poly.entity_id
_entity_poly.type
_entity_poly.pdbx_seq_one_letter_code
_entity_poly.pdbx_strand_id
1 'polypeptide(L)'
;SSNPFDSSPFAAACVFTKKSKHQSRNIVVPLPGVKMFQILRKSAGNLCALRVQLIGASSSGQCRALTQQQQQVIELPEVRPPRAVWIENLDTVEERKLGIRELSNEVFGATPRIDIVHQNVEWQRKYRYVSFAHAKTRNEVRGGGRKPWPQKGLGKARHGSIRSPLWRGGGIAHGPRSPTTHFYMLPFFNR
;
A
#
# COMPACT_ATOMS: atom_id res chain seq x y z
N SER A 1 -36.98 -23.34 15.66
CA SER A 1 -37.28 -24.19 14.49
C SER A 1 -36.07 -24.18 13.57
N SER A 2 -35.56 -25.37 13.22
CA SER A 2 -34.72 -25.69 12.05
C SER A 2 -33.97 -24.57 11.30
N ASN A 3 -32.64 -24.58 11.41
CA ASN A 3 -31.74 -24.17 10.32
C ASN A 3 -31.75 -25.25 9.21
N PRO A 4 -31.51 -24.86 7.95
CA PRO A 4 -30.41 -25.47 7.16
C PRO A 4 -29.39 -24.38 6.70
N PHE A 5 -28.09 -24.64 6.54
CA PHE A 5 -27.42 -25.21 5.34
C PHE A 5 -27.91 -24.57 4.01
N ASP A 6 -27.11 -24.10 3.06
CA ASP A 6 -25.64 -24.03 2.86
C ASP A 6 -25.36 -22.99 1.73
N SER A 7 -24.16 -22.52 1.36
CA SER A 7 -22.76 -22.77 1.78
C SER A 7 -21.84 -21.59 1.38
N SER A 8 -20.55 -21.67 1.71
CA SER A 8 -19.45 -21.20 0.82
C SER A 8 -18.37 -22.28 0.84
N PRO A 9 -17.68 -22.60 -0.29
CA PRO A 9 -16.26 -22.21 -0.39
C PRO A 9 -15.63 -22.17 -1.82
N PHE A 10 -14.33 -21.82 -1.88
CA PHE A 10 -13.34 -21.95 -3.00
C PHE A 10 -13.65 -21.24 -4.33
N ALA A 11 -12.93 -20.18 -4.74
CA ALA A 11 -11.49 -20.09 -5.08
C ALA A 11 -11.09 -20.82 -6.37
N ALA A 12 -10.88 -20.04 -7.44
CA ALA A 12 -10.13 -20.46 -8.63
C ALA A 12 -9.35 -19.27 -9.21
N ALA A 13 -8.03 -19.21 -8.93
CA ALA A 13 -7.12 -18.31 -9.62
C ALA A 13 -6.58 -19.01 -10.88
N CYS A 14 -6.87 -18.46 -12.06
CA CYS A 14 -6.22 -18.88 -13.30
C CYS A 14 -5.08 -17.91 -13.65
N VAL A 15 -3.89 -18.19 -13.11
CA VAL A 15 -2.65 -17.65 -13.65
C VAL A 15 -2.36 -18.35 -14.97
N PHE A 16 -2.35 -17.60 -16.08
CA PHE A 16 -1.73 -18.07 -17.31
C PHE A 16 -0.52 -17.22 -17.68
N THR A 17 0.65 -17.84 -17.59
CA THR A 17 1.92 -17.25 -17.96
C THR A 17 2.08 -17.22 -19.47
N LYS A 18 2.59 -16.13 -20.04
CA LYS A 18 3.56 -16.29 -21.14
C LYS A 18 4.65 -15.24 -21.14
N LYS A 19 5.86 -15.77 -21.32
CA LYS A 19 7.18 -15.16 -21.21
C LYS A 19 7.63 -14.72 -22.61
N SER A 20 7.98 -13.45 -22.81
CA SER A 20 8.86 -13.05 -23.93
C SER A 20 9.60 -11.74 -23.62
N LYS A 21 10.78 -11.57 -24.23
CA LYS A 21 11.74 -10.48 -23.98
C LYS A 21 11.68 -9.41 -25.08
N HIS A 22 12.26 -8.23 -24.78
CA HIS A 22 12.61 -7.12 -25.69
C HIS A 22 11.40 -6.35 -26.28
N GLN A 23 11.28 -5.03 -26.06
CA GLN A 23 11.93 -3.93 -26.83
C GLN A 23 11.59 -4.00 -28.35
N SER A 24 11.12 -2.95 -29.03
CA SER A 24 10.85 -1.55 -28.62
C SER A 24 10.11 -0.75 -29.73
N ARG A 25 9.56 0.42 -29.38
CA ARG A 25 9.18 1.58 -30.24
C ARG A 25 7.95 1.51 -31.17
N ASN A 26 7.28 2.67 -31.20
CA ASN A 26 6.47 3.32 -32.25
C ASN A 26 5.44 2.52 -33.07
N ILE A 27 4.17 2.94 -32.98
CA ILE A 27 3.19 2.74 -34.05
C ILE A 27 2.56 4.10 -34.41
N VAL A 28 2.74 4.48 -35.68
CA VAL A 28 2.06 5.59 -36.35
C VAL A 28 0.68 5.11 -36.79
N VAL A 29 -0.36 5.93 -36.65
CA VAL A 29 -1.71 5.61 -37.18
C VAL A 29 -1.83 6.14 -38.62
N PRO A 30 -2.05 5.28 -39.62
CA PRO A 30 -2.38 5.72 -40.98
C PRO A 30 -3.90 5.76 -41.16
N LEU A 31 -4.41 6.84 -41.78
CA LEU A 31 -5.68 6.81 -42.49
C LEU A 31 -5.48 7.42 -43.89
N PRO A 32 -5.96 6.75 -44.96
CA PRO A 32 -5.76 7.20 -46.33
C PRO A 32 -6.79 8.28 -46.72
N GLY A 33 -6.41 9.16 -47.65
CA GLY A 33 -7.34 10.12 -48.25
C GLY A 33 -7.10 11.60 -47.90
N VAL A 34 -5.93 12.13 -48.26
CA VAL A 34 -5.75 13.42 -48.98
C VAL A 34 -6.65 14.59 -48.49
N LYS A 35 -6.16 15.68 -47.88
CA LYS A 35 -5.17 16.64 -48.43
C LYS A 35 -4.67 17.58 -47.31
N MET A 36 -3.36 17.86 -47.30
CA MET A 36 -2.68 19.04 -46.72
C MET A 36 -3.47 19.90 -45.69
N PHE A 37 -3.22 19.71 -44.39
CA PHE A 37 -3.55 20.71 -43.37
C PHE A 37 -2.35 21.61 -43.08
N GLN A 38 -2.39 22.85 -43.58
CA GLN A 38 -1.39 23.88 -43.33
C GLN A 38 -1.69 24.55 -41.98
N ILE A 39 -0.81 24.39 -40.99
CA ILE A 39 -0.99 25.00 -39.66
C ILE A 39 -0.67 26.50 -39.74
N LEU A 40 -1.67 27.32 -40.04
CA LEU A 40 -1.59 28.76 -39.86
C LEU A 40 -1.79 29.11 -38.38
N ARG A 41 -0.68 29.34 -37.66
CA ARG A 41 -0.72 30.04 -36.38
C ARG A 41 -1.13 31.49 -36.62
N LYS A 42 -2.25 31.92 -36.06
CA LYS A 42 -2.55 33.34 -35.88
C LYS A 42 -2.74 33.63 -34.39
N SER A 43 -1.87 34.47 -33.86
CA SER A 43 -1.96 35.00 -32.50
C SER A 43 -3.05 36.07 -32.44
N ALA A 44 -4.02 35.92 -31.55
CA ALA A 44 -4.64 37.01 -30.80
C ALA A 44 -5.70 36.45 -29.84
N GLY A 45 -5.66 36.87 -28.57
CA GLY A 45 -6.80 36.79 -27.65
C GLY A 45 -7.07 35.42 -27.02
N ASN A 46 -7.28 35.44 -25.70
CA ASN A 46 -7.83 34.30 -24.97
C ASN A 46 -9.28 34.07 -25.39
N LEU A 47 -9.58 32.94 -26.04
CA LEU A 47 -10.84 32.17 -25.99
C LEU A 47 -10.75 31.03 -27.01
N CYS A 48 -10.42 29.82 -26.57
CA CYS A 48 -10.32 28.66 -27.45
C CYS A 48 -11.71 28.06 -27.72
N ALA A 49 -12.50 28.73 -28.58
CA ALA A 49 -13.81 28.25 -29.01
C ALA A 49 -13.72 27.53 -30.36
N LEU A 50 -13.57 26.20 -30.32
CA LEU A 50 -13.67 25.36 -31.52
C LEU A 50 -15.13 25.27 -31.98
N ARG A 51 -15.53 26.20 -32.87
CA ARG A 51 -16.86 26.20 -33.49
C ARG A 51 -16.90 25.20 -34.66
N VAL A 52 -17.28 23.96 -34.39
CA VAL A 52 -17.60 22.98 -35.42
C VAL A 52 -19.05 23.20 -35.89
N GLN A 53 -19.24 23.66 -37.13
CA GLN A 53 -20.53 23.58 -37.80
C GLN A 53 -20.63 22.26 -38.56
N LEU A 54 -21.62 21.43 -38.19
CA LEU A 54 -22.04 20.29 -39.00
C LEU A 54 -23.15 20.75 -39.95
N ILE A 55 -22.87 20.72 -41.25
CA ILE A 55 -23.90 20.85 -42.28
C ILE A 55 -24.57 19.47 -42.40
N GLY A 56 -25.83 19.38 -42.00
CA GLY A 56 -26.58 18.13 -42.05
C GLY A 56 -27.05 17.79 -43.47
N ALA A 57 -26.95 16.52 -43.83
CA ALA A 57 -27.73 15.92 -44.92
C ALA A 57 -28.55 14.75 -44.34
N SER A 58 -29.77 14.59 -44.83
CA SER A 58 -30.84 13.78 -44.25
C SER A 58 -30.68 12.27 -44.43
N SER A 59 -31.15 11.48 -43.46
CA SER A 59 -32.34 10.62 -43.67
C SER A 59 -32.83 9.95 -42.37
N SER A 60 -34.15 9.97 -42.19
CA SER A 60 -34.99 9.06 -41.39
C SER A 60 -34.38 8.33 -40.17
N GLY A 61 -34.81 8.68 -38.96
CA GLY A 61 -34.59 7.84 -37.78
C GLY A 61 -34.79 8.57 -36.46
N GLN A 62 -35.91 8.28 -35.79
CA GLN A 62 -36.25 8.79 -34.46
C GLN A 62 -35.14 8.53 -33.42
N CYS A 63 -34.71 9.57 -32.69
CA CYS A 63 -34.23 9.45 -31.30
C CYS A 63 -34.27 10.82 -30.60
N ARG A 64 -35.40 11.15 -29.96
CA ARG A 64 -35.48 12.23 -28.97
C ARG A 64 -34.95 11.73 -27.63
N ALA A 65 -33.63 11.72 -27.44
CA ALA A 65 -32.98 11.56 -26.15
C ALA A 65 -31.53 12.05 -26.20
N LEU A 66 -30.95 12.35 -25.04
CA LEU A 66 -29.50 12.57 -24.82
C LEU A 66 -28.88 13.91 -25.26
N THR A 67 -29.62 15.02 -25.22
CA THR A 67 -29.03 16.38 -25.15
C THR A 67 -28.95 16.92 -23.72
N GLN A 68 -28.37 16.12 -22.81
CA GLN A 68 -27.85 16.59 -21.53
C GLN A 68 -26.48 15.94 -21.26
N GLN A 69 -25.48 16.31 -22.04
CA GLN A 69 -24.10 16.12 -21.62
C GLN A 69 -23.84 17.10 -20.47
N GLN A 70 -23.92 16.59 -19.24
CA GLN A 70 -23.57 17.34 -18.05
C GLN A 70 -22.12 17.82 -18.20
N GLN A 71 -21.93 19.13 -18.31
CA GLN A 71 -20.61 19.73 -18.12
C GLN A 71 -20.21 19.45 -16.67
N GLN A 72 -19.30 18.49 -16.48
CA GLN A 72 -18.57 18.37 -15.23
C GLN A 72 -17.75 19.64 -15.07
N VAL A 73 -18.29 20.58 -14.29
CA VAL A 73 -17.54 21.73 -13.81
C VAL A 73 -16.38 21.15 -13.01
N ILE A 74 -15.17 21.32 -13.54
CA ILE A 74 -13.96 21.09 -12.76
C ILE A 74 -13.90 22.26 -11.79
N GLU A 75 -14.49 22.08 -10.61
CA GLU A 75 -14.36 23.03 -9.51
C GLU A 75 -12.86 23.13 -9.19
N LEU A 76 -12.30 24.31 -9.45
CA LEU A 76 -10.93 24.62 -9.03
C LEU A 76 -10.90 24.48 -7.50
N PRO A 77 -9.90 23.77 -6.93
CA PRO A 77 -9.88 23.50 -5.51
C PRO A 77 -9.87 24.81 -4.74
N GLU A 78 -10.84 25.00 -3.83
CA GLU A 78 -10.89 26.19 -2.99
C GLU A 78 -9.57 26.36 -2.26
N VAL A 79 -8.97 27.55 -2.42
CA VAL A 79 -7.74 27.91 -1.71
C VAL A 79 -8.10 28.16 -0.25
N ARG A 80 -8.03 27.09 0.54
CA ARG A 80 -8.30 27.13 1.99
C ARG A 80 -7.33 28.15 2.64
N PRO A 81 -7.83 29.13 3.42
CA PRO A 81 -7.01 30.22 3.94
C PRO A 81 -5.90 29.71 4.89
N PRO A 82 -4.76 30.42 4.98
CA PRO A 82 -3.66 30.05 5.87
C PRO A 82 -4.08 30.09 7.34
N ARG A 83 -3.38 29.33 8.19
CA ARG A 83 -3.61 29.33 9.64
C ARG A 83 -2.67 30.31 10.32
N ALA A 84 -3.19 31.17 11.19
CA ALA A 84 -2.40 32.08 12.01
C ALA A 84 -2.01 31.43 13.34
N VAL A 85 -0.75 31.59 13.77
CA VAL A 85 -0.20 31.09 15.03
C VAL A 85 0.61 32.18 15.73
N TRP A 86 0.61 32.19 17.06
CA TRP A 86 1.40 33.14 17.85
C TRP A 86 2.88 32.73 17.89
N ILE A 87 3.77 33.73 17.84
CA ILE A 87 5.18 33.57 18.17
C ILE A 87 5.36 33.91 19.64
N GLU A 88 5.97 33.01 20.38
CA GLU A 88 6.26 33.10 21.82
C GLU A 88 7.78 33.19 22.05
N ASN A 89 8.16 33.61 23.25
CA ASN A 89 9.53 33.76 23.71
C ASN A 89 10.03 32.49 24.42
N LEU A 90 11.32 32.18 24.29
CA LEU A 90 12.00 31.12 25.05
C LEU A 90 13.05 31.67 26.03
N ASP A 91 13.28 32.99 26.03
CA ASP A 91 14.38 33.64 26.76
C ASP A 91 14.05 33.94 28.23
N THR A 92 12.75 33.98 28.59
CA THR A 92 12.26 34.29 29.94
C THR A 92 11.18 33.31 30.35
N VAL A 93 11.06 33.05 31.66
CA VAL A 93 10.03 32.15 32.24
C VAL A 93 8.61 32.68 32.04
N GLU A 94 8.44 34.00 31.86
CA GLU A 94 7.15 34.62 31.53
C GLU A 94 6.78 34.42 30.06
N GLU A 95 5.61 33.86 29.80
CA GLU A 95 5.02 33.75 28.46
C GLU A 95 4.64 35.13 27.90
N ARG A 96 5.23 35.51 26.76
CA ARG A 96 4.97 36.79 26.06
C ARG A 96 4.75 36.53 24.57
N LYS A 97 3.61 36.99 24.06
CA LYS A 97 3.24 36.88 22.64
C LYS A 97 3.91 37.99 21.84
N LEU A 98 4.96 37.64 21.09
CA LEU A 98 5.79 38.58 20.34
C LEU A 98 5.16 39.01 19.01
N GLY A 99 4.34 38.15 18.40
CA GLY A 99 3.68 38.45 17.13
C GLY A 99 2.83 37.30 16.60
N ILE A 100 2.29 37.47 15.39
CA ILE A 100 1.49 36.47 14.68
C ILE A 100 2.23 36.07 13.40
N ARG A 101 2.18 34.77 13.06
CA ARG A 101 2.72 34.23 11.81
C ARG A 101 1.70 33.35 11.10
N GLU A 102 1.68 33.45 9.78
CA GLU A 102 0.85 32.60 8.91
C GLU A 102 1.58 31.31 8.53
N LEU A 103 0.83 30.21 8.52
CA LEU A 103 1.27 28.86 8.17
C LEU A 103 0.41 28.28 7.03
N SER A 104 1.02 27.44 6.20
CA SER A 104 0.33 26.78 5.09
C SER A 104 -0.76 25.82 5.57
N ASN A 105 -2.00 26.02 5.11
CA ASN A 105 -3.13 25.19 5.52
C ASN A 105 -3.08 23.77 4.93
N GLU A 106 -2.25 23.52 3.91
CA GLU A 106 -2.01 22.16 3.40
C GLU A 106 -1.34 21.25 4.44
N VAL A 107 -0.32 21.75 5.13
CA VAL A 107 0.44 20.98 6.15
C VAL A 107 -0.25 21.08 7.51
N PHE A 108 -0.55 22.29 7.97
CA PHE A 108 -1.04 22.54 9.34
C PHE A 108 -2.57 22.49 9.46
N GLY A 109 -3.28 22.38 8.33
CA GLY A 109 -4.75 22.27 8.24
C GLY A 109 -5.23 21.00 7.51
N ALA A 110 -4.38 19.97 7.47
CA ALA A 110 -4.79 18.63 7.09
C ALA A 110 -5.80 18.07 8.11
N THR A 111 -6.74 17.25 7.63
CA THR A 111 -7.65 16.49 8.52
C THR A 111 -6.85 15.43 9.28
N PRO A 112 -7.03 15.29 10.61
CA PRO A 112 -6.23 14.38 11.42
C PRO A 112 -6.55 12.91 11.11
N ARG A 113 -5.68 12.25 10.32
CA ARG A 113 -5.81 10.82 9.97
C ARG A 113 -5.10 9.94 11.01
N ILE A 114 -5.85 9.55 12.04
CA ILE A 114 -5.36 8.77 13.19
C ILE A 114 -4.68 7.46 12.73
N ASP A 115 -5.20 6.81 11.70
CA ASP A 115 -4.66 5.54 11.17
C ASP A 115 -3.20 5.64 10.72
N ILE A 116 -2.84 6.76 10.07
CA ILE A 116 -1.47 7.01 9.57
C ILE A 116 -0.54 7.34 10.74
N VAL A 117 -1.02 8.09 11.74
CA VAL A 117 -0.26 8.36 12.97
C VAL A 117 0.02 7.03 13.69
N HIS A 118 -0.98 6.16 13.83
CA HIS A 118 -0.82 4.84 14.43
C HIS A 118 0.21 3.96 13.67
N GLN A 119 0.08 3.88 12.34
CA GLN A 119 1.03 3.13 11.50
C GLN A 119 2.47 3.63 11.66
N ASN A 120 2.68 4.94 11.73
CA ASN A 120 4.01 5.52 11.96
C ASN A 120 4.56 5.21 13.35
N VAL A 121 3.76 5.34 14.40
CA VAL A 121 4.18 5.04 15.77
C VAL A 121 4.54 3.56 15.92
N GLU A 122 3.76 2.64 15.35
CA GLU A 122 4.13 1.21 15.30
C GLU A 122 5.41 0.97 14.51
N TRP A 123 5.54 1.57 13.33
CA TRP A 123 6.71 1.41 12.47
C TRP A 123 7.98 1.90 13.15
N GLN A 124 7.96 3.09 13.78
CA GLN A 124 9.10 3.63 14.53
C GLN A 124 9.49 2.78 15.75
N ARG A 125 8.54 2.02 16.33
CA ARG A 125 8.82 1.04 17.39
C ARG A 125 9.48 -0.22 16.81
N LYS A 126 8.87 -0.81 15.78
CA LYS A 126 9.31 -2.08 15.15
C LYS A 126 10.64 -1.94 14.39
N TYR A 127 10.86 -0.83 13.70
CA TYR A 127 12.08 -0.51 12.93
C TYR A 127 13.35 -0.55 13.79
N ARG A 128 13.27 -0.08 15.04
CA ARG A 128 14.39 -0.06 16.00
C ARG A 128 14.51 -1.36 16.82
N TYR A 129 13.56 -2.27 16.71
CA TYR A 129 13.45 -3.44 17.59
C TYR A 129 14.07 -4.69 16.98
N VAL A 130 15.02 -5.28 17.73
CA VAL A 130 15.68 -6.54 17.41
C VAL A 130 15.49 -7.49 18.59
N SER A 131 14.91 -8.66 18.34
CA SER A 131 14.70 -9.68 19.36
C SER A 131 15.93 -10.60 19.44
N PHE A 132 16.58 -10.59 20.60
CA PHE A 132 17.75 -11.43 20.89
C PHE A 132 17.40 -12.76 21.59
N ALA A 133 16.11 -13.05 21.82
CA ALA A 133 15.67 -14.28 22.48
C ALA A 133 16.00 -15.53 21.64
N HIS A 134 16.77 -16.46 22.21
CA HIS A 134 17.20 -17.69 21.54
C HIS A 134 16.87 -18.93 22.37
N ALA A 135 16.08 -19.84 21.80
CA ALA A 135 15.76 -21.13 22.38
C ALA A 135 16.56 -22.26 21.71
N LYS A 136 17.35 -23.00 22.49
CA LYS A 136 18.14 -24.13 21.97
C LYS A 136 17.23 -25.27 21.48
N THR A 137 17.46 -25.71 20.26
CA THR A 137 16.85 -26.88 19.65
C THR A 137 17.48 -28.18 20.15
N ARG A 138 16.87 -29.31 19.80
CA ARG A 138 17.42 -30.65 20.08
C ARG A 138 18.82 -30.89 19.48
N ASN A 139 19.26 -30.08 18.52
CA ASN A 139 20.58 -30.19 17.89
C ASN A 139 21.63 -29.39 18.65
N GLU A 140 21.30 -28.16 19.10
CA GLU A 140 22.14 -27.32 19.97
C GLU A 140 22.15 -27.80 21.45
N VAL A 141 21.21 -28.69 21.80
CA VAL A 141 21.30 -29.68 22.89
C VAL A 141 22.74 -30.15 23.17
N ARG A 142 23.28 -30.29 24.40
CA ARG A 142 24.51 -31.11 24.64
C ARG A 142 24.15 -32.61 24.77
N GLY A 143 25.09 -33.54 24.59
CA GLY A 143 24.91 -34.99 24.85
C GLY A 143 24.24 -35.77 23.69
N GLY A 144 23.23 -36.59 23.97
CA GLY A 144 22.20 -37.00 23.00
C GLY A 144 22.52 -37.88 21.77
N GLY A 145 23.79 -38.20 21.48
CA GLY A 145 24.17 -38.96 20.28
C GLY A 145 23.88 -40.47 20.33
N ARG A 146 23.80 -41.07 21.53
CA ARG A 146 23.47 -42.49 21.72
C ARG A 146 21.96 -42.67 21.90
N LYS A 147 21.39 -43.69 21.24
CA LYS A 147 19.99 -44.09 21.44
C LYS A 147 19.78 -44.59 22.88
N PRO A 148 18.75 -44.14 23.62
CA PRO A 148 18.56 -44.50 25.03
C PRO A 148 18.42 -46.01 25.29
N TRP A 149 17.73 -46.72 24.39
CA TRP A 149 17.51 -48.17 24.47
C TRP A 149 17.21 -48.78 23.09
N PRO A 150 17.36 -50.12 22.92
CA PRO A 150 16.93 -50.82 21.70
C PRO A 150 15.45 -50.61 21.37
N GLN A 151 15.08 -50.80 20.09
CA GLN A 151 13.74 -50.51 19.57
C GLN A 151 12.62 -51.41 20.14
N LYS A 152 12.98 -52.58 20.66
CA LYS A 152 12.10 -53.64 21.18
C LYS A 152 12.76 -54.30 22.40
N GLY A 153 12.03 -55.13 23.14
CA GLY A 153 12.51 -55.96 24.25
C GLY A 153 12.34 -55.36 25.65
N LEU A 154 12.31 -54.04 25.81
CA LEU A 154 12.28 -53.38 27.14
C LEU A 154 10.88 -52.92 27.62
N GLY A 155 9.81 -53.11 26.83
CA GLY A 155 8.45 -52.66 27.18
C GLY A 155 8.24 -51.13 27.26
N LYS A 156 9.30 -50.32 27.17
CA LYS A 156 9.24 -48.84 27.25
C LYS A 156 8.84 -48.19 25.92
N ALA A 157 8.35 -46.96 26.01
CA ALA A 157 8.06 -46.08 24.87
C ALA A 157 9.29 -45.93 23.94
N ARG A 158 9.06 -45.68 22.65
CA ARG A 158 10.13 -45.60 21.64
C ARG A 158 10.74 -44.20 21.60
N HIS A 159 12.05 -44.09 21.88
CA HIS A 159 12.79 -42.83 21.76
C HIS A 159 14.08 -42.97 20.96
N GLY A 160 14.39 -41.95 20.15
CA GLY A 160 15.62 -41.87 19.35
C GLY A 160 16.77 -41.15 20.05
N SER A 161 16.48 -40.14 20.89
CA SER A 161 17.48 -39.34 21.62
C SER A 161 16.85 -38.71 22.86
N ILE A 162 17.65 -38.56 23.93
CA ILE A 162 17.26 -37.88 25.18
C ILE A 162 17.05 -36.36 25.00
N ARG A 163 17.50 -35.76 23.89
CA ARG A 163 17.37 -34.30 23.64
C ARG A 163 16.03 -33.91 22.98
N SER A 164 15.14 -34.86 22.74
CA SER A 164 13.84 -34.59 22.11
C SER A 164 12.98 -33.65 22.98
N PRO A 165 12.16 -32.75 22.42
CA PRO A 165 11.29 -31.84 23.20
C PRO A 165 10.34 -32.53 24.19
N LEU A 166 10.08 -33.83 24.01
CA LEU A 166 9.28 -34.64 24.94
C LEU A 166 10.02 -34.95 26.26
N TRP A 167 11.35 -34.80 26.31
CA TRP A 167 12.18 -35.09 27.47
C TRP A 167 12.44 -33.82 28.29
N ARG A 168 12.50 -33.97 29.62
CA ARG A 168 12.95 -32.88 30.51
C ARG A 168 14.41 -32.52 30.19
N GLY A 169 14.69 -31.23 29.99
CA GLY A 169 16.00 -30.76 29.53
C GLY A 169 16.28 -31.03 28.03
N GLY A 170 15.29 -31.52 27.27
CA GLY A 170 15.34 -31.57 25.82
C GLY A 170 15.31 -30.17 25.19
N GLY A 171 15.64 -30.10 23.89
CA GLY A 171 15.58 -28.84 23.15
C GLY A 171 14.15 -28.46 22.77
N ILE A 172 13.88 -27.15 22.68
CA ILE A 172 12.55 -26.61 22.37
C ILE A 172 12.25 -26.79 20.88
N ALA A 173 11.02 -27.20 20.53
CA ALA A 173 10.60 -27.41 19.14
C ALA A 173 10.36 -26.07 18.40
N HIS A 174 9.39 -25.29 18.89
CA HIS A 174 8.98 -24.01 18.32
C HIS A 174 9.29 -22.87 19.30
N GLY A 175 10.58 -22.61 19.51
CA GLY A 175 11.06 -21.49 20.32
C GLY A 175 11.60 -20.34 19.46
N PRO A 176 11.74 -19.13 20.04
CA PRO A 176 12.30 -17.98 19.34
C PRO A 176 13.74 -18.25 18.88
N ARG A 177 14.08 -17.74 17.70
CA ARG A 177 15.42 -17.85 17.10
C ARG A 177 16.02 -16.46 16.94
N SER A 178 17.10 -16.23 17.66
CA SER A 178 17.87 -14.98 17.62
C SER A 178 18.94 -15.02 16.52
N PRO A 179 19.26 -13.87 15.89
CA PRO A 179 18.56 -12.58 16.01
C PRO A 179 17.34 -12.53 15.06
N THR A 180 16.18 -12.12 15.56
CA THR A 180 15.01 -11.80 14.72
C THR A 180 14.85 -10.27 14.63
N THR A 181 14.89 -9.73 13.41
CA THR A 181 14.63 -8.32 13.13
C THR A 181 13.18 -8.12 12.72
N HIS A 182 12.58 -7.01 13.15
CA HIS A 182 11.19 -6.62 12.79
C HIS A 182 11.17 -5.46 11.78
N PHE A 183 12.20 -5.39 10.94
CA PHE A 183 12.42 -4.32 9.98
C PHE A 183 11.43 -4.39 8.81
N TYR A 184 10.76 -3.29 8.54
CA TYR A 184 10.05 -3.02 7.29
C TYR A 184 10.09 -1.52 6.99
N MET A 185 9.78 -1.14 5.75
CA MET A 185 9.65 0.24 5.32
C MET A 185 8.19 0.57 5.05
N LEU A 186 7.69 1.67 5.61
CA LEU A 186 6.44 2.27 5.15
C LEU A 186 6.63 2.90 3.77
N PRO A 187 5.59 2.93 2.91
CA PRO A 187 5.66 3.64 1.65
C PRO A 187 5.74 5.16 1.89
N PHE A 188 6.39 5.88 0.96
CA PHE A 188 6.73 7.29 1.13
C PHE A 188 5.54 8.20 1.50
N PHE A 189 4.36 7.97 0.92
CA PHE A 189 3.15 8.77 1.15
C PHE A 189 2.49 8.54 2.54
N ASN A 190 2.92 7.51 3.29
CA ASN A 190 2.45 7.22 4.64
C ASN A 190 3.46 7.61 5.73
N ARG A 191 4.60 8.21 5.39
CA ARG A 191 5.72 8.51 6.30
C ARG A 191 5.78 9.98 6.69
#